data_AF-A0A1A8JKJ2-F1
#
_entry.id   AF-A0A1A8JKJ2-F1
#
_cell.length_a   1.000
_cell.length_b   1.000
_cell.length_c   1.000
_cell.angle_alpha   90.00
_cell.angle_beta   90.00
_cell.angle_gamma   90.00
#
_symmetry.space_group_name_H-M   'P 1'
#
loop_
_entity.id
_entity.type
_entity.pdbx_description
1 polymer ?
#
loop_
_entity_poly.entity_id
_entity_poly.type
_entity_poly.pdbx_seq_one_letter_code
_entity_poly.pdbx_strand_id
1 'polypeptide(L)'
;NGCEVVNGVTRQAFFMVQQRLLDEKVDAAVLVLLDEMFPKLKYLQLRKRLCRKSVLSWPRNPRAQPLFWNRMRMVLSSDNLKHYDNNISESFI
;
A
#
# COMPACT_ATOMS: atom_id res chain seq x y z
N ASN A 1 -2.08 25.88 -7.53
CA ASN A 1 -2.43 25.98 -6.10
C ASN A 1 -2.60 24.59 -5.54
N GLY A 2 -1.65 24.15 -4.70
CA GLY A 2 -1.64 22.79 -4.14
C GLY A 2 -0.23 22.25 -3.96
N CYS A 3 0.69 23.06 -3.43
CA CYS A 3 1.92 22.53 -2.85
C CYS A 3 1.51 22.05 -1.45
N GLU A 4 1.08 20.79 -1.34
CA GLU A 4 0.80 20.19 -0.04
C GLU A 4 2.10 20.19 0.76
N VAL A 5 2.10 20.93 1.87
CA VAL A 5 3.18 20.90 2.85
C VAL A 5 3.26 19.47 3.36
N VAL A 6 4.27 18.72 2.95
CA VAL A 6 4.59 17.44 3.55
C VAL A 6 5.01 17.72 4.99
N ASN A 7 4.05 17.66 5.91
CA ASN A 7 4.29 17.89 7.33
C ASN A 7 5.25 16.80 7.86
N GLY A 8 6.11 17.14 8.82
CA GLY A 8 7.07 16.21 9.43
C GLY A 8 6.39 14.93 9.94
N VAL A 9 5.14 15.05 10.41
CA VAL A 9 4.29 13.91 10.84
C VAL A 9 4.03 12.93 9.71
N THR A 10 3.69 13.39 8.50
CA THR A 10 3.42 12.52 7.35
C THR A 10 4.67 11.74 6.96
N ARG A 11 5.82 12.41 6.95
CA ARG A 11 7.11 11.78 6.64
C ARG A 11 7.48 10.73 7.70
N GLN A 12 7.27 11.03 8.98
CA GLN A 12 7.54 10.11 10.07
C GLN A 12 6.61 8.88 10.01
N ALA A 13 5.30 9.09 9.81
CA ALA A 13 4.33 8.01 9.66
C ALA A 13 4.69 7.08 8.49
N PHE A 14 5.13 7.65 7.36
CA PHE A 14 5.59 6.86 6.22
C PHE A 14 6.77 5.95 6.60
N PHE A 15 7.80 6.49 7.26
CA PHE A 15 8.94 5.67 7.70
C PHE A 15 8.55 4.59 8.71
N MET A 16 7.67 4.90 9.66
CA MET A 16 7.18 3.91 10.64
C MET A 16 6.46 2.76 9.94
N VAL A 17 5.59 3.05 8.96
CA VAL A 17 4.91 2.01 8.17
C VAL A 17 5.91 1.14 7.41
N GLN A 18 6.97 1.73 6.85
CA GLN A 18 8.02 0.99 6.15
C GLN A 18 8.83 0.08 7.09
N GLN A 19 9.19 0.57 8.26
CA GLN A 19 9.96 -0.18 9.26
C GLN A 19 9.18 -1.40 9.75
N ARG A 20 7.90 -1.23 10.08
CA ARG A 20 7.02 -2.35 10.46
C ARG A 20 6.82 -3.38 9.34
N LEU A 21 6.79 -2.93 8.10
CA LEU A 21 6.68 -3.84 6.97
C LEU A 21 7.94 -4.71 6.79
N LEU A 22 9.14 -4.13 6.94
CA LEU A 22 10.40 -4.83 6.69
C LEU A 22 10.86 -5.67 7.87
N ASP A 23 10.76 -5.14 9.09
CA ASP A 23 11.30 -5.78 10.29
C ASP A 23 10.26 -6.70 10.94
N GLU A 24 9.05 -6.19 11.17
CA GLU A 24 7.97 -6.92 11.84
C GLU A 24 7.16 -7.78 10.86
N LYS A 25 7.36 -7.61 9.55
CA LYS A 25 6.55 -8.24 8.49
C LYS A 25 5.04 -7.95 8.63
N VAL A 26 4.70 -6.76 9.12
CA VAL A 26 3.32 -6.32 9.35
C VAL A 26 2.91 -5.30 8.28
N ASP A 27 1.83 -5.60 7.56
CA ASP A 27 1.23 -4.67 6.60
C ASP A 27 0.33 -3.65 7.29
N ALA A 28 0.93 -2.60 7.83
CA ALA A 28 0.25 -1.60 8.67
C ALA A 28 -0.50 -0.50 7.88
N ALA A 29 -0.54 -0.56 6.55
CA ALA A 29 -1.16 0.50 5.75
C ALA A 29 -1.88 -0.04 4.52
N VAL A 30 -2.75 0.77 3.93
CA VAL A 30 -3.34 0.56 2.61
C VAL A 30 -2.77 1.59 1.64
N LEU A 31 -2.35 1.16 0.47
CA LEU A 31 -1.80 2.01 -0.58
C LEU A 31 -2.82 2.17 -1.70
N VAL A 32 -3.24 3.41 -1.97
CA VAL A 32 -4.15 3.74 -3.08
C VAL A 32 -3.35 4.40 -4.19
N LEU A 33 -3.33 3.76 -5.36
CA LEU A 33 -2.71 4.28 -6.57
C LEU A 33 -3.75 5.06 -7.37
N LEU A 34 -3.62 6.39 -7.39
CA LEU A 34 -4.56 7.26 -8.12
C LEU A 34 -4.32 7.26 -9.63
N ASP A 35 -3.13 6.85 -10.07
CA ASP A 35 -2.77 6.72 -11.49
C ASP A 35 -1.89 5.49 -11.71
N GLU A 36 -1.79 5.03 -12.96
CA GLU A 36 -1.04 3.85 -13.37
C GLU A 36 0.47 4.12 -13.52
N MET A 37 0.87 5.39 -13.53
CA MET A 37 2.20 5.89 -13.90
C MET A 37 3.31 5.72 -12.84
N PHE A 38 3.19 4.79 -11.90
CA PHE A 38 4.19 4.59 -10.84
C PHE A 38 5.12 3.36 -10.96
N PRO A 39 5.48 2.84 -12.15
CA PRO A 39 6.24 1.58 -12.22
C PRO A 39 7.70 1.70 -11.76
N LYS A 40 8.26 2.90 -11.62
CA LYS A 40 9.70 3.10 -11.37
C LYS A 40 10.11 3.17 -9.89
N LEU A 41 9.17 3.31 -8.95
CA LEU A 41 9.50 3.41 -7.53
C LEU A 41 9.71 2.01 -6.95
N LYS A 42 10.96 1.69 -6.57
CA LYS A 42 11.35 0.41 -5.98
C LYS A 42 10.44 -0.01 -4.81
N TYR A 43 10.07 0.94 -3.94
CA TYR A 43 9.16 0.69 -2.83
C TYR A 43 7.78 0.19 -3.29
N LEU A 44 7.20 0.77 -4.35
CA LEU A 44 5.90 0.35 -4.87
C LEU A 44 5.96 -1.03 -5.52
N GLN A 45 7.08 -1.38 -6.15
CA GLN A 45 7.30 -2.72 -6.67
C GLN A 45 7.37 -3.76 -5.55
N LEU A 46 8.10 -3.45 -4.47
CA LEU A 46 8.24 -4.30 -3.28
C LEU A 46 6.89 -4.51 -2.58
N ARG A 47 6.29 -3.43 -2.07
CA ARG A 47 4.90 -3.04 -2.32
C ARG A 47 3.91 -4.12 -2.76
N LYS A 48 3.72 -4.10 -4.09
CA LYS A 48 2.87 -4.98 -4.89
C LYS A 48 3.28 -6.45 -4.83
N ARG A 49 4.50 -6.79 -4.43
CA ARG A 49 4.93 -8.18 -4.26
C ARG A 49 4.51 -8.68 -2.89
N LEU A 50 4.93 -8.01 -1.82
CA LEU A 50 4.72 -8.44 -0.43
C LEU A 50 3.27 -8.29 0.06
N CYS A 51 2.55 -7.26 -0.39
CA CYS A 51 1.27 -6.85 0.19
C CYS A 51 0.18 -6.66 -0.86
N ARG A 52 0.04 -7.60 -1.81
CA ARG A 52 -0.86 -7.48 -2.98
C ARG A 52 -2.28 -7.04 -2.63
N LYS A 53 -2.81 -7.48 -1.49
CA LYS A 53 -4.19 -7.20 -1.07
C LYS A 53 -4.41 -5.77 -0.58
N SER A 54 -3.40 -5.12 -0.01
CA SER A 54 -3.50 -3.74 0.49
C SER A 54 -3.05 -2.68 -0.51
N VAL A 55 -2.65 -3.09 -1.72
CA VAL A 55 -2.37 -2.18 -2.83
C VAL A 55 -3.58 -2.12 -3.76
N LEU A 56 -4.30 -1.01 -3.72
CA LEU A 56 -5.51 -0.77 -4.50
C LEU A 56 -5.25 0.27 -5.59
N SER A 57 -5.80 0.06 -6.78
CA SER A 57 -5.79 1.07 -7.85
C SER A 57 -7.13 1.78 -7.92
N TRP A 58 -7.11 3.10 -8.01
CA TRP A 58 -8.31 3.89 -8.22
C TRP A 58 -8.83 3.71 -9.66
N PRO A 59 -10.10 3.33 -9.85
CA PRO A 59 -10.62 3.09 -11.18
C PRO A 59 -10.90 4.41 -11.92
N ARG A 60 -10.44 4.50 -13.17
CA ARG A 60 -10.76 5.62 -14.08
C ARG A 60 -12.25 5.67 -14.44
N ASN A 61 -12.91 4.52 -14.51
CA ASN A 61 -14.35 4.43 -14.76
C ASN A 61 -15.14 4.75 -13.48
N PRO A 62 -15.94 5.83 -13.43
CA PRO A 62 -16.73 6.18 -12.26
C PRO A 62 -17.68 5.08 -11.81
N ARG A 63 -18.21 4.28 -12.74
CA ARG A 63 -19.12 3.16 -12.43
C ARG A 63 -18.44 2.04 -11.65
N ALA A 64 -17.12 1.96 -11.68
CA ALA A 64 -16.34 0.98 -10.93
C ALA A 64 -15.87 1.48 -9.55
N GLN A 65 -16.05 2.78 -9.23
CA GLN A 65 -15.68 3.33 -7.92
C GLN A 65 -16.43 2.71 -6.73
N PRO A 66 -17.72 2.34 -6.83
CA PRO A 66 -18.38 1.61 -5.75
C PRO A 66 -17.68 0.28 -5.40
N LEU A 67 -17.19 -0.43 -6.42
CA LEU A 67 -16.42 -1.66 -6.22
C LEU A 67 -15.07 -1.39 -5.54
N PHE A 68 -14.40 -0.29 -5.87
CA PHE A 68 -13.19 0.14 -5.17
C PHE A 68 -13.46 0.34 -3.67
N TRP A 69 -14.52 1.06 -3.31
CA TRP A 69 -14.86 1.29 -1.90
C TRP A 69 -15.24 0.02 -1.16
N ASN A 70 -15.91 -0.93 -1.83
CA ASN A 70 -16.15 -2.26 -1.26
C ASN A 70 -14.85 -2.97 -0.96
N ARG A 71 -13.90 -2.99 -1.90
CA ARG A 71 -12.57 -3.59 -1.69
C ARG A 71 -11.81 -2.90 -0.56
N MET A 72 -11.87 -1.57 -0.49
CA MET A 72 -11.22 -0.80 0.57
C MET A 72 -11.77 -1.17 1.95
N ARG A 73 -13.09 -1.27 2.11
CA ARG A 73 -13.71 -1.75 3.36
C ARG A 73 -13.28 -3.17 3.71
N MET A 74 -13.21 -4.07 2.73
CA MET A 74 -12.76 -5.45 2.95
C MET A 74 -11.32 -5.50 3.46
N VAL A 75 -10.41 -4.74 2.85
CA VAL A 75 -9.00 -4.67 3.26
C VAL A 75 -8.87 -4.09 4.66
N LEU A 76 -9.58 -3.00 4.96
CA LEU A 76 -9.55 -2.38 6.29
C LEU A 76 -10.15 -3.28 7.39
N SER A 77 -11.10 -4.14 7.06
CA SER A 77 -11.74 -5.06 8.00
C SER A 77 -10.99 -6.39 8.14
N SER A 78 -10.09 -6.69 7.20
CA SER A 78 -9.29 -7.92 7.22
C SER A 78 -8.16 -7.84 8.24
N ASP A 79 -7.85 -8.98 8.85
CA ASP A 79 -6.79 -9.08 9.85
C ASP A 79 -5.41 -8.84 9.19
N ASN A 80 -4.88 -7.64 9.35
CA ASN A 80 -3.73 -7.13 8.58
C ASN A 80 -2.41 -7.86 8.88
N LEU A 81 -2.37 -8.69 9.93
CA LEU A 81 -1.21 -9.51 10.29
C LEU A 81 -0.87 -10.60 9.25
N LYS A 82 -1.79 -10.94 8.35
CA LYS A 82 -1.67 -12.11 7.46
C LYS A 82 -1.50 -11.77 5.97
N HIS A 83 -1.38 -10.49 5.62
CA HIS A 83 -1.28 -10.06 4.22
C HIS A 83 0.14 -9.94 3.69
N TYR A 84 1.13 -10.08 4.57
CA TYR A 84 2.53 -10.19 4.19
C TYR A 84 2.80 -11.56 3.57
N ASP A 85 3.25 -11.57 2.32
CA ASP A 85 3.66 -12.81 1.65
C ASP A 85 5.05 -13.25 2.13
N ASN A 86 5.06 -14.19 3.07
CA ASN A 86 6.30 -14.76 3.63
C ASN A 86 7.06 -15.63 2.62
N ASN A 87 6.45 -16.08 1.52
CA ASN A 87 7.16 -16.89 0.52
C ASN A 87 8.09 -16.04 -0.37
N ILE A 88 7.94 -14.72 -0.32
CA ILE A 88 8.75 -13.78 -1.10
C ILE A 88 10.08 -13.45 -0.40
N SER A 89 10.23 -13.73 0.90
CA SER A 89 11.45 -13.35 1.64
C SER A 89 12.73 -14.11 1.27
N GLU A 90 12.65 -15.24 0.57
CA GLU A 90 13.84 -16.03 0.20
C GLU A 90 14.49 -15.61 -1.12
N SER A 91 13.81 -14.85 -1.99
CA SER A 91 14.33 -14.54 -3.32
C SER A 91 14.96 -13.15 -3.48
N PHE A 92 15.27 -12.47 -2.37
CA PHE A 92 15.80 -11.09 -2.37
C PHE A 92 17.07 -10.89 -1.54
N ILE A 93 17.70 -11.97 -1.06
CA ILE A 93 19.11 -11.96 -0.63
C ILE A 93 19.98 -12.48 -1.77
#